data_AF-A0A0S8H922-F1
#
_entry.id   AF-A0A0S8H922-F1
#
_cell.length_a   1.000
_cell.length_b   1.000
_cell.length_c   1.000
_cell.angle_alpha   90.00
_cell.angle_beta   90.00
_cell.angle_gamma   90.00
#
_symmetry.space_group_name_H-M   'P 1'
#
loop_
_entity.id
_entity.type
_entity.pdbx_description
1 polymer ?
#
loop_
_entity_poly.entity_id
_entity_poly.type
_entity_poly.pdbx_seq_one_letter_code
_entity_poly.pdbx_strand_id
1 'polypeptide(L)'
;MGRAVVMRRRLRLPALAVAWLAATLWGCFDDRSRPTVPVLVDVTVLSDPAGAEIVLDGEALGTTTPATLTGVPAGPHRFLLELSAAPTQVFVWADTVIVPQEAVDTIDVALEGGCRFNCPLLVDRGRIRCLFNNFGDTCASVFFDLVPALEWPGTSGADYGAGGRLLVAAILDDDAGAQAGDTVATQVYELAWVGRYPVASGSSGRRQTEQLTYWASSLFSGASLLGLSVSETLVAVDSAGTEDVLFIQLKVQNISDDERYRDLYPSVPAGGYTFRELYLGVGLDADVGAAADDVGTFDPGLDLAFIYDADFSDVQLGDFAERPALVGLATVEPPAGATRRTLTLWRVTDDWDGEDRQDFAWRLLAGRLRSGDPIGDHPSPDIGHASDDLADYRITEAYGPLQLAPGDTIEMTVALVLAEPVAGTFTPGALVLPGDPTDPDRAILNVAADLRALAADLPVLWARYRP
;
A
#
# COMPACT_ATOMS: atom_id res chain seq x y z
N MET A 1 -30.95 40.09 -59.02
CA MET A 1 -32.22 39.47 -59.44
C MET A 1 -32.54 38.39 -58.40
N GLY A 2 -33.65 38.33 -57.67
CA GLY A 2 -34.91 39.06 -57.69
C GLY A 2 -35.39 39.42 -56.27
N ARG A 3 -36.47 40.20 -56.23
CA ARG A 3 -37.03 40.98 -55.12
C ARG A 3 -37.90 40.15 -54.17
N ALA A 4 -37.96 40.59 -52.91
CA ALA A 4 -39.21 40.61 -52.14
C ALA A 4 -39.39 42.00 -51.49
N VAL A 5 -40.59 42.56 -51.63
CA VAL A 5 -41.05 43.86 -51.13
C VAL A 5 -42.21 43.59 -50.16
N VAL A 6 -42.55 44.60 -49.31
CA VAL A 6 -43.81 44.86 -48.58
C VAL A 6 -43.57 44.87 -47.06
N MET A 7 -43.98 45.83 -46.22
CA MET A 7 -44.57 47.17 -46.33
C MET A 7 -44.35 47.83 -44.95
N ARG A 8 -44.05 49.13 -44.89
CA ARG A 8 -44.18 49.94 -43.67
C ARG A 8 -45.61 50.48 -43.59
N ARG A 9 -46.29 50.31 -42.45
CA ARG A 9 -47.42 51.16 -42.05
C ARG A 9 -47.17 51.70 -40.64
N ARG A 10 -47.06 53.03 -40.55
CA ARG A 10 -47.21 53.80 -39.31
C ARG A 10 -48.69 54.11 -39.13
N LEU A 11 -49.24 53.87 -37.95
CA LEU A 11 -50.46 54.54 -37.48
C LEU A 11 -50.20 55.15 -36.09
N ARG A 12 -50.69 56.37 -35.91
CA ARG A 12 -50.55 57.22 -34.72
C ARG A 12 -51.81 57.13 -33.85
N LEU A 13 -51.62 56.96 -32.53
CA LEU A 13 -52.29 57.61 -31.35
C LEU A 13 -53.83 57.52 -31.20
N PRO A 14 -54.41 57.48 -29.96
CA PRO A 14 -54.17 58.51 -28.94
C PRO A 14 -54.10 58.07 -27.45
N ALA A 15 -53.53 58.99 -26.67
CA ALA A 15 -53.59 59.07 -25.22
C ALA A 15 -54.93 59.66 -24.76
N LEU A 16 -55.54 59.05 -23.73
CA LEU A 16 -56.62 59.50 -22.81
C LEU A 16 -57.12 58.19 -22.16
N ALA A 17 -57.13 57.93 -20.85
CA ALA A 17 -57.32 58.82 -19.73
C ALA A 17 -56.59 58.30 -18.48
N VAL A 18 -56.08 59.27 -17.74
CA VAL A 18 -55.50 59.21 -16.41
C VAL A 18 -56.59 58.91 -15.36
N ALA A 19 -56.18 58.19 -14.31
CA ALA A 19 -56.75 58.15 -12.97
C ALA A 19 -58.19 57.67 -12.81
N TRP A 20 -58.35 56.41 -12.37
CA TRP A 20 -59.24 56.05 -11.26
C TRP A 20 -58.65 54.82 -10.54
N LEU A 21 -58.46 54.99 -9.23
CA LEU A 21 -58.14 53.99 -8.19
C LEU A 21 -56.71 53.39 -8.12
N ALA A 22 -55.78 54.21 -7.64
CA ALA A 22 -54.93 53.77 -6.54
C ALA A 22 -55.77 53.70 -5.24
N ALA A 23 -55.48 52.71 -4.39
CA ALA A 23 -56.25 52.22 -3.21
C ALA A 23 -57.32 51.17 -3.58
N THR A 24 -56.97 49.89 -3.71
CA THR A 24 -56.54 49.01 -2.61
C THR A 24 -55.28 48.21 -2.94
N LEU A 25 -54.13 48.79 -2.60
CA LEU A 25 -52.89 48.06 -2.35
C LEU A 25 -52.98 47.45 -0.95
N TRP A 26 -53.62 46.28 -0.83
CA TRP A 26 -53.42 45.33 0.27
C TRP A 26 -54.25 44.08 0.00
N GLY A 27 -53.57 42.93 -0.11
CA GLY A 27 -54.23 41.64 -0.28
C GLY A 27 -54.00 40.99 -1.63
N CYS A 28 -52.73 40.83 -2.02
CA CYS A 28 -52.19 39.62 -2.68
C CYS A 28 -50.65 39.71 -2.63
N PHE A 29 -50.12 39.98 -1.44
CA PHE A 29 -48.78 39.53 -1.05
C PHE A 29 -49.03 38.29 -0.19
N ASP A 30 -49.19 37.13 -0.81
CA ASP A 30 -48.81 35.85 -0.19
C ASP A 30 -48.99 34.71 -1.20
N ASP A 31 -47.90 34.29 -1.84
CA ASP A 31 -47.60 32.85 -2.00
C ASP A 31 -46.16 32.62 -2.51
N ARG A 32 -45.15 33.21 -1.85
CA ARG A 32 -43.74 32.83 -2.08
C ARG A 32 -42.92 32.64 -0.81
N SER A 33 -43.58 32.50 0.33
CA SER A 33 -42.92 32.13 1.59
C SER A 33 -43.82 31.23 2.43
N ARG A 34 -44.42 30.20 1.83
CA ARG A 34 -44.67 29.00 2.63
C ARG A 34 -43.29 28.43 2.95
N PRO A 35 -42.90 28.29 4.23
CA PRO A 35 -41.80 27.40 4.57
C PRO A 35 -42.20 26.05 3.98
N THR A 36 -41.54 25.63 2.91
CA THR A 36 -41.60 24.22 2.51
C THR A 36 -41.10 23.48 3.73
N VAL A 37 -41.98 22.73 4.39
CA VAL A 37 -41.57 21.79 5.44
C VAL A 37 -40.43 20.99 4.81
N PRO A 38 -39.22 21.02 5.37
CA PRO A 38 -38.11 20.28 4.80
C PRO A 38 -38.55 18.83 4.69
N VAL A 39 -38.46 18.27 3.48
CA VAL A 39 -38.73 16.84 3.32
C VAL A 39 -37.59 16.15 4.04
N LEU A 40 -37.93 15.42 5.10
CA LEU A 40 -36.96 14.67 5.88
C LEU A 40 -36.86 13.26 5.29
N VAL A 41 -35.64 12.79 5.09
CA VAL A 41 -35.36 11.46 4.53
C VAL A 41 -34.35 10.74 5.41
N ASP A 42 -34.32 9.42 5.28
CA ASP A 42 -33.29 8.59 5.89
C ASP A 42 -32.12 8.43 4.90
N VAL A 43 -30.89 8.48 5.40
CA VAL A 43 -29.67 8.37 4.59
C VAL A 43 -28.80 7.26 5.19
N THR A 44 -28.62 6.17 4.47
CA THR A 44 -27.63 5.14 4.84
C THR A 44 -26.24 5.62 4.45
N VAL A 45 -25.30 5.55 5.39
CA VAL A 45 -23.91 5.97 5.23
C VAL A 45 -23.02 4.78 5.54
N LEU A 46 -22.28 4.35 4.53
CA LEU A 46 -21.28 3.28 4.56
C LEU A 46 -19.90 3.90 4.32
N SER A 47 -18.88 3.25 4.87
CA SER A 47 -17.50 3.59 4.53
C SER A 47 -16.63 2.35 4.50
N ASP A 48 -15.51 2.46 3.80
CA ASP A 48 -14.44 1.49 3.80
C ASP A 48 -13.10 2.18 4.15
N PRO A 49 -12.45 1.85 5.28
CA PRO A 49 -12.90 0.89 6.29
C PRO A 49 -14.19 1.34 7.00
N ALA A 50 -14.95 0.39 7.55
CA ALA A 50 -16.08 0.68 8.41
C ALA A 50 -15.63 1.22 9.78
N GLY A 51 -16.49 1.96 10.47
CA GLY A 51 -16.24 2.49 11.81
C GLY A 51 -15.90 3.97 11.88
N ALA A 52 -16.00 4.71 10.77
CA ALA A 52 -15.75 6.15 10.74
C ALA A 52 -16.83 6.93 11.48
N GLU A 53 -16.42 7.90 12.30
CA GLU A 53 -17.30 8.88 12.91
C GLU A 53 -17.96 9.75 11.84
N ILE A 54 -19.27 9.99 12.00
CA ILE A 54 -20.06 10.77 11.05
C ILE A 54 -20.28 12.19 11.58
N VAL A 55 -19.80 13.18 10.83
CA VAL A 55 -20.03 14.61 11.05
C VAL A 55 -20.92 15.15 9.93
N LEU A 56 -22.07 15.72 10.28
CA LEU A 56 -23.04 16.29 9.34
C LEU A 56 -23.17 17.80 9.59
N ASP A 57 -22.92 18.61 8.56
CA ASP A 57 -22.94 20.08 8.61
C ASP A 57 -22.09 20.70 9.74
N GLY A 58 -21.03 20.00 10.14
CA GLY A 58 -20.12 20.41 11.21
C GLY A 58 -20.52 19.91 12.61
N GLU A 59 -21.61 19.18 12.76
CA GLU A 59 -22.01 18.55 14.02
C GLU A 59 -21.64 17.05 14.03
N ALA A 60 -20.82 16.66 15.00
CA ALA A 60 -20.51 15.26 15.26
C ALA A 60 -21.75 14.55 15.82
N LEU A 61 -22.21 13.50 15.14
CA LEU A 61 -23.44 12.80 15.49
C LEU A 61 -23.25 11.75 16.58
N GLY A 62 -21.99 11.43 16.95
CA GLY A 62 -21.66 10.38 17.92
C GLY A 62 -22.02 8.97 17.44
N THR A 63 -22.14 8.78 16.12
CA THR A 63 -22.40 7.50 15.46
C THR A 63 -21.30 7.20 14.46
N THR A 64 -21.11 5.92 14.14
CA THR A 64 -20.06 5.44 13.24
C THR A 64 -20.63 4.62 12.10
N THR A 65 -19.97 4.60 10.94
CA THR A 65 -20.37 3.77 9.80
C THR A 65 -20.24 2.26 10.11
N PRO A 66 -21.07 1.39 9.51
CA PRO A 66 -22.26 1.71 8.75
C PRO A 66 -23.41 2.21 9.65
N ALA A 67 -24.10 3.28 9.24
CA ALA A 67 -25.23 3.84 9.98
C ALA A 67 -26.34 4.38 9.06
N THR A 68 -27.58 4.42 9.55
CA THR A 68 -28.69 5.12 8.89
C THR A 68 -29.02 6.37 9.68
N LEU A 69 -28.79 7.53 9.07
CA LEU A 69 -29.16 8.83 9.63
C LEU A 69 -30.63 9.08 9.35
N THR A 70 -31.45 9.19 10.40
CA THR A 70 -32.88 9.44 10.25
C THR A 70 -33.20 10.92 10.28
N GLY A 71 -34.10 11.37 9.41
CA GLY A 71 -34.64 12.73 9.46
C GLY A 71 -33.71 13.82 8.91
N VAL A 72 -32.87 13.48 7.93
CA VAL A 72 -31.99 14.43 7.25
C VAL A 72 -32.83 15.29 6.29
N PRO A 73 -32.78 16.63 6.35
CA PRO A 73 -33.47 17.47 5.38
C PRO A 73 -33.03 17.22 3.94
N ALA A 74 -33.95 17.32 2.98
CA ALA A 74 -33.59 17.33 1.58
C ALA A 74 -32.89 18.65 1.22
N GLY A 75 -31.74 18.57 0.53
CA GLY A 75 -30.90 19.70 0.21
C GLY A 75 -29.40 19.36 0.23
N PRO A 76 -28.53 20.37 0.01
CA PRO A 76 -27.10 20.19 0.16
C PRO A 76 -26.72 20.03 1.63
N HIS A 77 -25.95 18.98 1.93
CA HIS A 77 -25.41 18.69 3.25
C HIS A 77 -23.92 18.40 3.14
N ARG A 78 -23.12 18.94 4.06
CA ARG A 78 -21.68 18.65 4.14
C ARG A 78 -21.47 17.45 5.05
N PHE A 79 -20.98 16.37 4.48
CA PHE A 79 -20.57 15.19 5.23
C PHE A 79 -19.06 15.23 5.45
N LEU A 80 -18.62 14.81 6.64
CA LEU A 80 -17.25 14.46 6.95
C LEU A 80 -17.29 13.12 7.68
N LEU A 81 -16.59 12.13 7.12
CA LEU A 81 -16.37 10.84 7.74
C LEU A 81 -14.93 10.78 8.19
N GLU A 82 -14.68 10.42 9.45
CA GLU A 82 -13.34 10.37 10.04
C GLU A 82 -13.13 9.06 10.81
N LEU A 83 -12.12 8.29 10.45
CA LEU A 83 -11.71 7.08 11.16
C LEU A 83 -10.28 7.27 11.66
N SER A 84 -10.09 7.29 12.98
CA SER A 84 -8.76 7.23 13.60
C SER A 84 -8.43 5.79 13.95
N ALA A 85 -7.52 5.18 13.18
CA ALA A 85 -7.01 3.83 13.45
C ALA A 85 -5.88 3.86 14.50
N ALA A 86 -5.11 4.95 14.54
CA ALA A 86 -4.04 5.20 15.50
C ALA A 86 -3.84 6.73 15.69
N PRO A 87 -3.11 7.20 16.73
CA PRO A 87 -2.87 8.63 16.98
C PRO A 87 -2.36 9.46 15.79
N THR A 88 -1.65 8.84 14.83
CA THR A 88 -1.16 9.48 13.60
C THR A 88 -1.84 9.00 12.33
N GLN A 89 -2.77 8.03 12.44
CA GLN A 89 -3.44 7.41 11.30
C GLN A 89 -4.93 7.78 11.31
N VAL A 90 -5.26 8.77 10.48
CA VAL A 90 -6.62 9.26 10.29
C VAL A 90 -7.00 9.10 8.82
N PHE A 91 -8.14 8.45 8.58
CA PHE A 91 -8.79 8.33 7.28
C PHE A 91 -9.98 9.27 7.23
N VAL A 92 -10.10 10.05 6.15
CA VAL A 92 -11.13 11.05 5.99
C VAL A 92 -11.81 10.95 4.64
N TRP A 93 -13.09 11.27 4.62
CA TRP A 93 -13.80 11.63 3.40
C TRP A 93 -14.67 12.85 3.69
N ALA A 94 -14.68 13.84 2.80
CA ALA A 94 -15.51 15.02 2.97
C ALA A 94 -16.05 15.52 1.64
N ASP A 95 -17.37 15.62 1.52
CA ASP A 95 -18.02 16.19 0.35
C ASP A 95 -19.35 16.87 0.70
N THR A 96 -19.85 17.65 -0.25
CA THR A 96 -21.20 18.21 -0.22
C THR A 96 -22.14 17.32 -1.02
N VAL A 97 -22.97 16.56 -0.33
CA VAL A 97 -23.95 15.65 -0.92
C VAL A 97 -25.30 16.35 -1.07
N ILE A 98 -25.91 16.24 -2.24
CA ILE A 98 -27.29 16.70 -2.45
C ILE A 98 -28.26 15.58 -2.06
N VAL A 99 -28.91 15.72 -0.90
CA VAL A 99 -29.95 14.82 -0.42
C VAL A 99 -31.26 15.10 -1.18
N PRO A 100 -31.77 14.20 -2.04
CA PRO A 100 -32.98 14.47 -2.81
C PRO A 100 -34.24 14.27 -1.96
N GLN A 101 -35.36 14.84 -2.41
CA GLN A 101 -36.63 14.85 -1.67
C GLN A 101 -37.34 13.50 -1.61
N GLU A 102 -36.90 12.50 -2.35
CA GLU A 102 -37.60 11.22 -2.46
C GLU A 102 -36.80 10.04 -1.84
N ALA A 103 -35.45 10.12 -1.79
CA ALA A 103 -34.50 9.35 -0.97
C ALA A 103 -33.05 9.51 -1.48
N VAL A 104 -32.03 9.67 -0.60
CA VAL A 104 -30.69 9.15 -0.92
C VAL A 104 -30.74 7.66 -0.60
N ASP A 105 -30.41 6.82 -1.58
CA ASP A 105 -30.47 5.36 -1.43
C ASP A 105 -29.34 4.85 -0.52
N THR A 106 -28.12 5.37 -0.66
CA THR A 106 -26.94 5.12 0.20
C THR A 106 -25.81 6.10 -0.18
N ILE A 107 -25.05 6.59 0.80
CA ILE A 107 -23.70 7.16 0.64
C ILE A 107 -22.72 6.03 0.95
N ASP A 108 -21.94 5.58 -0.02
CA ASP A 108 -20.91 4.54 0.17
C ASP A 108 -19.60 5.04 -0.40
N VAL A 109 -18.60 5.20 0.46
CA VAL A 109 -17.36 5.91 0.11
C VAL A 109 -16.14 5.19 0.67
N ALA A 110 -15.03 5.27 -0.06
CA ALA A 110 -13.72 4.91 0.47
C ALA A 110 -13.16 6.09 1.27
N LEU A 111 -12.58 5.83 2.44
CA LEU A 111 -11.91 6.85 3.23
C LEU A 111 -10.45 6.99 2.77
N GLU A 112 -10.01 8.21 2.56
CA GLU A 112 -8.63 8.51 2.17
C GLU A 112 -7.79 8.77 3.42
N GLY A 113 -6.64 8.13 3.56
CA GLY A 113 -5.68 8.48 4.62
C GLY A 113 -4.96 9.83 4.38
N GLY A 114 -4.49 10.58 5.41
CA GLY A 114 -3.34 11.50 5.17
C GLY A 114 -2.37 12.16 6.21
N CYS A 115 -1.19 12.70 5.77
CA CYS A 115 -0.11 13.35 6.54
C CYS A 115 0.48 14.67 5.92
N ARG A 116 1.35 15.38 6.67
CA ARG A 116 1.60 16.84 6.68
C ARG A 116 2.77 17.45 5.85
N PHE A 117 3.76 16.72 5.29
CA PHE A 117 4.91 17.35 4.58
C PHE A 117 5.43 16.60 3.33
N ASN A 118 5.80 17.36 2.27
CA ASN A 118 6.45 16.98 0.99
C ASN A 118 5.67 16.04 0.04
N CYS A 119 4.60 16.52 -0.63
CA CYS A 119 3.82 15.68 -1.55
C CYS A 119 3.27 16.45 -2.76
N PRO A 120 3.76 16.18 -3.99
CA PRO A 120 2.87 16.31 -5.15
C PRO A 120 2.93 15.18 -6.20
N LEU A 121 1.84 14.43 -6.42
CA LEU A 121 1.62 13.71 -7.68
C LEU A 121 1.26 14.69 -8.81
N LEU A 122 1.68 14.39 -10.04
CA LEU A 122 1.24 15.08 -11.26
C LEU A 122 0.65 14.08 -12.24
N VAL A 123 -0.67 14.12 -12.43
CA VAL A 123 -1.33 13.48 -13.57
C VAL A 123 -1.11 14.38 -14.80
N ASP A 124 -0.09 14.10 -15.61
CA ASP A 124 0.10 14.77 -16.90
C ASP A 124 -0.49 13.90 -18.03
N ARG A 125 -1.43 14.46 -18.78
CA ARG A 125 -2.03 13.87 -20.00
C ARG A 125 -2.64 12.47 -19.84
N GLY A 126 -3.19 12.14 -18.67
CA GLY A 126 -3.83 10.83 -18.44
C GLY A 126 -2.84 9.67 -18.36
N ARG A 127 -1.59 9.94 -17.98
CA ARG A 127 -0.59 8.91 -17.65
C ARG A 127 -0.22 8.97 -16.17
N ILE A 128 -0.03 7.78 -15.60
CA ILE A 128 0.40 7.56 -14.21
C ILE A 128 1.88 7.98 -14.10
N ARG A 129 2.20 8.96 -13.25
CA ARG A 129 3.58 9.35 -12.93
C ARG A 129 3.73 9.50 -11.41
N CYS A 130 4.55 8.64 -10.80
CA CYS A 130 4.83 8.64 -9.36
C CYS A 130 6.04 9.55 -9.02
N LEU A 131 6.11 10.04 -7.77
CA LEU A 131 7.28 10.67 -7.17
C LEU A 131 7.97 9.74 -6.15
N PHE A 132 9.19 10.11 -5.75
CA PHE A 132 10.22 9.23 -5.20
C PHE A 132 10.77 9.68 -3.85
N ASN A 133 11.17 8.70 -3.04
CA ASN A 133 12.06 8.83 -1.88
C ASN A 133 12.98 7.58 -1.81
N ASN A 134 13.83 7.51 -0.77
CA ASN A 134 14.98 6.62 -0.60
C ASN A 134 14.73 5.09 -0.58
N PHE A 135 13.64 4.56 -1.13
CA PHE A 135 13.50 3.12 -1.44
C PHE A 135 13.20 2.84 -2.93
N GLY A 136 13.53 3.78 -3.83
CA GLY A 136 13.04 3.75 -5.20
C GLY A 136 11.52 4.01 -5.30
N ASP A 137 10.91 4.70 -4.34
CA ASP A 137 9.45 4.73 -4.17
C ASP A 137 8.68 5.00 -5.46
N THR A 138 7.91 4.02 -5.90
CA THR A 138 6.81 4.26 -6.86
C THR A 138 5.52 4.17 -6.07
N CYS A 139 4.87 5.34 -5.91
CA CYS A 139 3.54 5.48 -5.33
C CYS A 139 3.35 4.75 -3.99
N ALA A 140 4.10 5.18 -2.97
CA ALA A 140 4.09 4.56 -1.64
C ALA A 140 3.24 5.32 -0.61
N SER A 141 2.71 4.58 0.36
CA SER A 141 2.24 5.09 1.64
C SER A 141 3.41 5.17 2.62
N VAL A 142 3.62 6.34 3.23
CA VAL A 142 4.54 6.50 4.36
C VAL A 142 3.72 6.29 5.64
N PHE A 143 3.92 5.18 6.35
CA PHE A 143 3.32 4.95 7.67
C PHE A 143 4.44 4.94 8.72
N PHE A 144 4.87 6.15 9.12
CA PHE A 144 5.70 6.29 10.31
C PHE A 144 4.87 6.04 11.57
N ASP A 145 5.42 5.12 12.39
CA ASP A 145 5.04 4.71 13.73
C ASP A 145 3.63 4.10 13.86
N LEU A 146 3.53 2.91 14.49
CA LEU A 146 2.57 2.55 15.57
C LEU A 146 2.16 1.07 15.68
N VAL A 147 2.63 0.14 14.83
CA VAL A 147 2.42 -1.31 15.05
C VAL A 147 3.56 -1.86 15.91
N PRO A 148 3.30 -2.65 16.97
CA PRO A 148 4.37 -3.25 17.77
C PRO A 148 5.23 -4.14 16.88
N ALA A 149 6.51 -3.79 16.79
CA ALA A 149 7.50 -4.60 16.12
C ALA A 149 7.58 -6.01 16.70
N LEU A 150 7.97 -6.96 15.85
CA LEU A 150 8.55 -8.19 16.35
C LEU A 150 9.95 -7.92 16.84
N GLU A 151 10.26 -8.53 17.98
CA GLU A 151 11.48 -8.22 18.66
C GLU A 151 12.21 -9.37 19.23
N TRP A 152 13.48 -9.31 18.88
CA TRP A 152 14.53 -10.13 19.40
C TRP A 152 15.19 -9.41 20.59
N PRO A 153 15.61 -10.13 21.65
CA PRO A 153 15.69 -9.59 23.00
C PRO A 153 16.85 -8.61 23.18
N GLY A 154 16.64 -7.31 22.93
CA GLY A 154 17.66 -6.26 23.07
C GLY A 154 17.15 -4.98 23.74
N THR A 155 18.07 -4.23 24.39
CA THR A 155 17.81 -2.89 24.96
C THR A 155 18.52 -1.77 24.17
N SER A 156 19.02 -2.07 22.97
CA SER A 156 19.73 -1.13 22.10
C SER A 156 18.77 -0.19 21.36
N GLY A 157 19.31 0.96 20.97
CA GLY A 157 18.60 1.97 20.17
C GLY A 157 18.92 1.92 18.68
N ALA A 158 19.39 0.77 18.18
CA ALA A 158 19.65 0.49 16.76
C ALA A 158 18.69 -0.62 16.29
N ASP A 159 18.28 -0.53 15.03
CA ASP A 159 17.22 -1.36 14.45
C ASP A 159 17.86 -2.55 13.68
N TYR A 160 17.12 -3.63 13.42
CA TYR A 160 17.54 -4.77 12.58
C TYR A 160 16.83 -4.77 11.22
N GLY A 161 16.06 -3.72 10.96
CA GLY A 161 15.32 -3.52 9.72
C GLY A 161 14.74 -2.13 9.69
N ALA A 162 14.93 -1.43 8.56
CA ALA A 162 14.40 -0.08 8.36
C ALA A 162 13.11 -0.06 7.54
N GLY A 163 12.68 -1.20 6.98
CA GLY A 163 11.35 -1.35 6.40
C GLY A 163 11.20 -2.57 5.48
N GLY A 164 10.04 -3.23 5.53
CA GLY A 164 9.63 -4.22 4.53
C GLY A 164 8.45 -3.69 3.71
N ARG A 165 8.28 -4.10 2.45
CA ARG A 165 7.19 -3.62 1.56
C ARG A 165 6.70 -4.71 0.62
N LEU A 166 5.41 -4.72 0.27
CA LEU A 166 4.93 -5.54 -0.85
C LEU A 166 5.26 -4.80 -2.15
N LEU A 167 6.19 -5.33 -2.93
CA LEU A 167 6.53 -4.87 -4.26
C LEU A 167 5.59 -5.50 -5.28
N VAL A 168 5.04 -4.67 -6.17
CA VAL A 168 4.12 -5.08 -7.23
C VAL A 168 4.57 -4.47 -8.55
N ALA A 169 4.71 -5.29 -9.58
CA ALA A 169 4.89 -4.78 -10.93
C ALA A 169 4.11 -5.60 -11.94
N ALA A 170 3.55 -4.95 -12.96
CA ALA A 170 2.75 -5.59 -13.98
C ALA A 170 2.76 -4.81 -15.30
N ILE A 171 2.15 -5.40 -16.32
CA ILE A 171 1.81 -4.74 -17.58
C ILE A 171 0.29 -4.60 -17.63
N LEU A 172 -0.19 -3.37 -17.81
CA LEU A 172 -1.62 -3.11 -17.92
C LEU A 172 -2.19 -3.66 -19.22
N ASP A 173 -3.42 -4.17 -19.16
CA ASP A 173 -4.07 -4.73 -20.32
C ASP A 173 -4.68 -3.74 -21.29
N ASP A 174 -5.28 -4.26 -22.36
CA ASP A 174 -5.86 -3.43 -23.42
C ASP A 174 -7.09 -2.66 -22.91
N ASP A 175 -7.71 -3.14 -21.82
CA ASP A 175 -8.85 -2.50 -21.17
C ASP A 175 -8.42 -1.27 -20.36
N ALA A 176 -7.13 -1.09 -20.06
CA ALA A 176 -6.59 0.09 -19.36
C ALA A 176 -6.60 1.40 -20.17
N GLY A 177 -7.18 1.41 -21.37
CA GLY A 177 -7.39 2.64 -22.15
C GLY A 177 -6.09 3.28 -22.64
N ALA A 178 -5.81 4.52 -22.21
CA ALA A 178 -4.64 5.25 -22.68
C ALA A 178 -3.32 4.70 -22.10
N GLN A 179 -3.41 3.87 -21.07
CA GLN A 179 -2.33 3.23 -20.35
C GLN A 179 -2.13 1.75 -20.75
N ALA A 180 -2.88 1.28 -21.76
CA ALA A 180 -2.76 -0.08 -22.25
C ALA A 180 -1.32 -0.41 -22.70
N GLY A 181 -0.77 -1.50 -22.17
CA GLY A 181 0.60 -1.93 -22.42
C GLY A 181 1.68 -1.17 -21.64
N ASP A 182 1.32 -0.15 -20.85
CA ASP A 182 2.27 0.50 -19.95
C ASP A 182 2.70 -0.50 -18.87
N THR A 183 3.99 -0.50 -18.58
CA THR A 183 4.52 -1.21 -17.41
C THR A 183 4.29 -0.34 -16.19
N VAL A 184 3.69 -0.94 -15.17
CA VAL A 184 3.44 -0.32 -13.88
C VAL A 184 4.24 -1.04 -12.81
N ALA A 185 4.80 -0.28 -11.89
CA ALA A 185 5.39 -0.79 -10.67
C ALA A 185 5.01 0.14 -9.53
N THR A 186 4.75 -0.44 -8.38
CA THR A 186 4.49 0.24 -7.13
C THR A 186 4.99 -0.64 -6.00
N GLN A 187 5.33 -0.03 -4.88
CA GLN A 187 5.25 -0.76 -3.62
C GLN A 187 3.92 -0.43 -2.97
N VAL A 188 3.27 -1.45 -2.45
CA VAL A 188 2.07 -1.31 -1.64
C VAL A 188 2.52 -1.59 -0.22
N TYR A 189 2.32 -0.63 0.67
CA TYR A 189 2.39 -0.84 2.11
C TYR A 189 3.80 -0.98 2.73
N GLU A 190 3.92 -0.57 4.00
CA GLU A 190 5.06 -0.89 4.87
C GLU A 190 4.68 -2.08 5.72
N LEU A 191 5.31 -3.24 5.46
CA LEU A 191 5.29 -4.38 6.36
C LEU A 191 5.78 -3.93 7.73
N ALA A 192 5.18 -4.48 8.79
CA ALA A 192 5.47 -4.14 10.18
C ALA A 192 6.98 -3.90 10.41
N TRP A 193 7.31 -2.70 10.90
CA TRP A 193 8.67 -2.33 11.31
C TRP A 193 9.23 -3.40 12.25
N VAL A 194 10.38 -4.00 11.93
CA VAL A 194 11.05 -4.97 12.80
C VAL A 194 12.00 -4.20 13.75
N GLY A 195 11.45 -3.48 14.74
CA GLY A 195 12.17 -2.98 15.92
C GLY A 195 11.37 -2.20 17.01
N ARG A 196 11.55 -2.58 18.31
CA ARG A 196 11.44 -1.85 19.64
C ARG A 196 10.25 -2.04 20.65
N TYR A 197 10.46 -2.84 21.70
CA TYR A 197 9.61 -3.66 22.63
C TYR A 197 8.69 -4.89 22.25
N PRO A 198 9.03 -6.16 22.64
CA PRO A 198 8.08 -7.27 22.56
C PRO A 198 6.91 -6.98 23.51
N VAL A 199 5.72 -7.48 23.17
CA VAL A 199 4.59 -7.43 24.11
C VAL A 199 4.94 -8.29 25.33
N ALA A 200 5.32 -7.62 26.42
CA ALA A 200 5.71 -8.26 27.65
C ALA A 200 4.56 -9.11 28.24
N SER A 201 4.82 -10.42 28.24
CA SER A 201 4.45 -11.41 29.26
C SER A 201 2.96 -11.59 29.58
N GLY A 202 2.43 -12.78 29.29
CA GLY A 202 1.20 -13.20 29.96
C GLY A 202 0.60 -14.55 29.61
N SER A 203 1.01 -15.21 28.53
CA SER A 203 0.47 -16.54 28.21
C SER A 203 1.29 -17.21 27.12
N SER A 204 1.95 -18.31 27.46
CA SER A 204 2.44 -19.27 26.48
C SER A 204 1.30 -19.70 25.54
N GLY A 205 1.57 -19.70 24.23
CA GLY A 205 0.65 -20.23 23.21
C GLY A 205 -0.42 -19.26 22.72
N ARG A 206 -0.12 -17.96 22.59
CA ARG A 206 -1.07 -16.96 22.10
C ARG A 206 -0.75 -16.50 20.68
N ARG A 207 -1.70 -16.72 19.77
CA ARG A 207 -1.84 -16.11 18.44
C ARG A 207 -2.22 -14.64 18.60
N GLN A 208 -1.50 -13.74 17.94
CA GLN A 208 -2.00 -12.39 17.63
C GLN A 208 -2.30 -12.36 16.13
N THR A 209 -3.45 -11.81 15.77
CA THR A 209 -3.90 -11.68 14.38
C THR A 209 -4.46 -10.28 14.26
N GLU A 210 -3.77 -9.46 13.50
CA GLU A 210 -4.23 -8.12 13.12
C GLU A 210 -4.52 -8.18 11.64
N GLN A 211 -5.76 -7.87 11.25
CA GLN A 211 -6.16 -7.77 9.86
C GLN A 211 -6.38 -6.31 9.53
N LEU A 212 -5.55 -5.80 8.63
CA LEU A 212 -5.67 -4.44 8.14
C LEU A 212 -6.05 -4.53 6.67
N THR A 213 -7.14 -3.88 6.27
CA THR A 213 -7.56 -3.81 4.87
C THR A 213 -7.40 -2.38 4.40
N TYR A 214 -6.51 -2.18 3.45
CA TYR A 214 -6.24 -0.89 2.90
C TYR A 214 -6.49 -0.91 1.40
N TRP A 215 -7.23 0.08 0.98
CA TRP A 215 -7.11 0.58 -0.36
C TRP A 215 -5.71 1.13 -0.42
N ALA A 216 -4.86 0.62 -1.30
CA ALA A 216 -3.62 1.30 -1.56
C ALA A 216 -4.03 2.74 -1.92
N SER A 217 -3.80 3.66 -1.02
CA SER A 217 -4.22 5.04 -1.12
C SER A 217 -3.33 5.69 -0.11
N SER A 218 -2.38 6.45 -0.64
CA SER A 218 -1.36 7.03 0.21
C SER A 218 -2.04 8.00 1.17
N LEU A 219 -1.47 8.08 2.37
CA LEU A 219 -1.73 9.18 3.29
C LEU A 219 -1.39 10.58 2.68
N PHE A 220 -1.06 10.72 1.40
CA PHE A 220 -0.30 11.89 0.95
C PHE A 220 -0.54 12.32 -0.48
N SER A 221 -1.44 11.62 -1.14
CA SER A 221 -1.84 11.87 -2.50
C SER A 221 -2.97 10.89 -2.75
N GLY A 222 -4.11 11.36 -3.25
CA GLY A 222 -5.21 10.47 -3.60
C GLY A 222 -4.81 9.58 -4.76
N ALA A 223 -3.99 8.53 -4.57
CA ALA A 223 -3.60 7.55 -5.59
C ALA A 223 -2.91 6.30 -5.00
N SER A 224 -3.58 5.15 -4.94
CA SER A 224 -2.98 3.99 -5.63
C SER A 224 -3.50 4.05 -7.02
N LEU A 225 -2.61 4.23 -7.99
CA LEU A 225 -2.98 4.34 -9.39
C LEU A 225 -3.23 2.96 -10.02
N LEU A 226 -3.08 1.88 -9.26
CA LEU A 226 -3.18 0.51 -9.76
C LEU A 226 -4.55 -0.12 -9.46
N GLY A 227 -5.35 0.41 -8.53
CA GLY A 227 -6.61 -0.24 -8.18
C GLY A 227 -6.36 -1.57 -7.51
N LEU A 228 -5.46 -1.56 -6.51
CA LEU A 228 -5.18 -2.70 -5.65
C LEU A 228 -5.66 -2.41 -4.23
N SER A 229 -6.38 -3.35 -3.66
CA SER A 229 -6.62 -3.45 -2.21
C SER A 229 -5.70 -4.53 -1.65
N VAL A 230 -5.08 -4.26 -0.50
CA VAL A 230 -4.23 -5.22 0.18
C VAL A 230 -4.75 -5.42 1.60
N SER A 231 -5.03 -6.67 1.95
CA SER A 231 -5.20 -7.07 3.33
C SER A 231 -3.93 -7.78 3.83
N GLU A 232 -3.43 -7.36 4.98
CA GLU A 232 -2.32 -8.01 5.66
C GLU A 232 -2.86 -8.75 6.90
N THR A 233 -2.29 -9.91 7.20
CA THR A 233 -2.51 -10.63 8.45
C THR A 233 -1.19 -11.08 9.03
N LEU A 234 -0.84 -10.48 10.18
CA LEU A 234 0.36 -10.80 10.93
C LEU A 234 0.10 -11.98 11.86
N VAL A 235 1.01 -12.96 11.86
CA VAL A 235 0.99 -14.10 12.79
C VAL A 235 2.37 -14.25 13.41
N ALA A 236 2.52 -13.67 14.59
CA ALA A 236 3.68 -13.89 15.45
C ALA A 236 3.55 -15.25 16.15
N VAL A 237 4.61 -16.05 16.12
CA VAL A 237 4.64 -17.36 16.78
C VAL A 237 5.41 -17.26 18.09
N ASP A 238 4.68 -17.15 19.21
CA ASP A 238 5.22 -17.46 20.54
C ASP A 238 4.89 -18.92 20.88
N SER A 239 5.88 -19.79 20.68
CA SER A 239 5.81 -21.13 21.26
C SER A 239 7.09 -21.49 21.96
N ALA A 240 7.10 -21.33 23.28
CA ALA A 240 8.03 -21.99 24.20
C ALA A 240 9.47 -22.12 23.65
N GLY A 241 10.05 -21.01 23.15
CA GLY A 241 11.46 -20.94 22.79
C GLY A 241 11.85 -20.50 21.36
N THR A 242 10.96 -19.99 20.51
CA THR A 242 11.33 -19.34 19.24
C THR A 242 10.62 -18.00 19.13
N GLU A 243 11.32 -16.89 19.45
CA GLU A 243 10.84 -15.50 19.31
C GLU A 243 11.20 -14.92 17.90
N ASP A 244 11.52 -15.80 16.95
CA ASP A 244 12.29 -15.49 15.74
C ASP A 244 11.50 -15.41 14.42
N VAL A 245 10.19 -15.67 14.42
CA VAL A 245 9.41 -15.80 13.17
C VAL A 245 8.16 -14.91 13.16
N LEU A 246 8.07 -14.05 12.14
CA LEU A 246 6.82 -13.44 11.68
C LEU A 246 6.29 -14.19 10.49
N PHE A 247 5.02 -14.59 10.49
CA PHE A 247 4.34 -14.82 9.23
C PHE A 247 3.52 -13.60 8.85
N ILE A 248 3.54 -13.28 7.57
CA ILE A 248 2.76 -12.20 6.98
C ILE A 248 1.96 -12.81 5.84
N GLN A 249 0.65 -12.94 6.04
CA GLN A 249 -0.28 -13.33 4.99
C GLN A 249 -0.79 -12.06 4.30
N LEU A 250 -0.57 -11.98 3.00
CA LEU A 250 -1.00 -10.90 2.13
C LEU A 250 -2.12 -11.40 1.22
N LYS A 251 -3.19 -10.61 1.13
CA LYS A 251 -4.29 -10.80 0.19
C LYS A 251 -4.40 -9.56 -0.68
N VAL A 252 -4.12 -9.71 -1.96
CA VAL A 252 -4.07 -8.63 -2.95
C VAL A 252 -5.26 -8.77 -3.88
N GLN A 253 -6.15 -7.79 -3.89
CA GLN A 253 -7.33 -7.76 -4.74
C GLN A 253 -7.22 -6.63 -5.77
N ASN A 254 -7.61 -6.91 -7.02
CA ASN A 254 -7.82 -5.85 -8.01
C ASN A 254 -9.21 -5.24 -7.81
N ILE A 255 -9.25 -3.97 -7.42
CA ILE A 255 -10.44 -3.16 -7.18
C ILE A 255 -10.63 -2.08 -8.26
N SER A 256 -9.97 -2.20 -9.40
CA SER A 256 -10.03 -1.19 -10.47
C SER A 256 -11.45 -0.97 -11.04
N ASP A 257 -12.37 -1.93 -10.86
CA ASP A 257 -13.77 -1.81 -11.23
C ASP A 257 -14.69 -1.28 -10.11
N ASP A 258 -14.20 -1.21 -8.86
CA ASP A 258 -14.95 -0.69 -7.72
C ASP A 258 -15.36 0.78 -7.97
N GLU A 259 -16.64 1.08 -7.77
CA GLU A 259 -17.20 2.41 -8.01
C GLU A 259 -16.53 3.47 -7.12
N ARG A 260 -16.27 3.14 -5.86
CA ARG A 260 -15.64 4.07 -4.91
C ARG A 260 -14.20 4.37 -5.31
N TYR A 261 -13.51 3.41 -5.94
CA TYR A 261 -12.17 3.61 -6.49
C TYR A 261 -12.23 4.52 -7.71
N ARG A 262 -13.18 4.29 -8.61
CA ARG A 262 -13.36 5.11 -9.81
C ARG A 262 -13.86 6.53 -9.54
N ASP A 263 -14.56 6.76 -8.44
CA ASP A 263 -14.92 8.11 -7.99
C ASP A 263 -13.67 8.95 -7.67
N LEU A 264 -12.63 8.31 -7.12
CA LEU A 264 -11.33 8.93 -6.89
C LEU A 264 -10.48 9.00 -8.17
N TYR A 265 -10.62 8.02 -9.07
CA TYR A 265 -9.88 7.91 -10.33
C TYR A 265 -10.80 7.87 -11.55
N PRO A 266 -11.41 8.99 -11.96
CA PRO A 266 -12.34 9.01 -13.09
C PRO A 266 -11.70 8.69 -14.45
N SER A 267 -10.36 8.62 -14.52
CA SER A 267 -9.63 8.13 -15.68
C SER A 267 -9.61 6.62 -15.81
N VAL A 268 -9.94 5.88 -14.75
CA VAL A 268 -10.00 4.42 -14.75
C VAL A 268 -11.28 3.98 -15.49
N PRO A 269 -11.16 3.09 -16.48
CA PRO A 269 -12.30 2.58 -17.23
C PRO A 269 -13.36 1.94 -16.33
N ALA A 270 -14.63 2.04 -16.71
CA ALA A 270 -15.74 1.57 -15.88
C ALA A 270 -15.70 0.06 -15.56
N GLY A 271 -15.09 -0.74 -16.43
CA GLY A 271 -14.88 -2.18 -16.21
C GLY A 271 -13.58 -2.53 -15.50
N GLY A 272 -12.81 -1.56 -15.02
CA GLY A 272 -11.46 -1.77 -14.53
C GLY A 272 -10.48 -2.18 -15.64
N TYR A 273 -9.37 -2.79 -15.24
CA TYR A 273 -8.36 -3.35 -16.15
C TYR A 273 -7.67 -4.57 -15.52
N THR A 274 -7.11 -5.44 -16.35
CA THR A 274 -6.36 -6.61 -15.89
C THR A 274 -4.88 -6.30 -15.79
N PHE A 275 -4.26 -6.74 -14.69
CA PHE A 275 -2.81 -6.84 -14.62
C PHE A 275 -2.34 -8.12 -15.32
N ARG A 276 -1.46 -7.98 -16.31
CA ARG A 276 -0.78 -9.09 -16.98
C ARG A 276 0.70 -9.08 -16.66
N GLU A 277 1.34 -10.25 -16.74
CA GLU A 277 2.74 -10.42 -16.33
C GLU A 277 3.00 -9.78 -14.97
N LEU A 278 2.07 -9.99 -14.04
CA LEU A 278 2.13 -9.47 -12.68
C LEU A 278 3.20 -10.23 -11.89
N TYR A 279 4.06 -9.49 -11.22
CA TYR A 279 5.02 -9.98 -10.25
C TYR A 279 4.71 -9.35 -8.90
N LEU A 280 4.63 -10.19 -7.87
CA LEU A 280 4.40 -9.82 -6.48
C LEU A 280 5.55 -10.34 -5.65
N GLY A 281 6.18 -9.51 -4.83
CA GLY A 281 7.24 -9.94 -3.95
C GLY A 281 7.32 -9.08 -2.70
N VAL A 282 7.90 -9.61 -1.64
CA VAL A 282 8.22 -8.77 -0.47
C VAL A 282 9.64 -8.25 -0.63
N GLY A 283 9.82 -6.94 -0.50
CA GLY A 283 11.11 -6.27 -0.41
C GLY A 283 11.45 -5.95 1.04
N LEU A 284 12.73 -5.99 1.42
CA LEU A 284 13.20 -5.68 2.77
C LEU A 284 14.51 -4.86 2.74
N ASP A 285 14.53 -3.75 3.47
CA ASP A 285 15.73 -3.06 4.00
C ASP A 285 16.05 -3.67 5.35
N ALA A 286 17.10 -4.48 5.42
CA ALA A 286 17.60 -4.96 6.69
C ALA A 286 18.82 -4.11 7.07
N ASP A 287 18.59 -3.09 7.91
CA ASP A 287 19.62 -2.22 8.46
C ASP A 287 20.25 -2.89 9.69
N VAL A 288 21.16 -3.85 9.53
CA VAL A 288 21.74 -4.60 10.65
C VAL A 288 22.87 -3.79 11.28
N GLY A 289 22.51 -2.78 12.07
CA GLY A 289 23.49 -1.88 12.68
C GLY A 289 23.88 -0.74 11.72
N ALA A 290 25.14 -0.67 11.29
CA ALA A 290 25.59 0.37 10.38
C ALA A 290 25.39 -0.07 8.92
N ALA A 291 24.50 0.62 8.21
CA ALA A 291 24.10 0.29 6.83
C ALA A 291 25.22 0.12 5.78
N ALA A 292 26.47 0.49 6.05
CA ALA A 292 27.53 0.47 5.04
C ALA A 292 27.96 -0.94 4.60
N ASP A 293 27.68 -1.97 5.40
CA ASP A 293 28.09 -3.35 5.19
C ASP A 293 27.01 -4.38 5.50
N ASP A 294 25.75 -3.97 5.35
CA ASP A 294 24.58 -4.85 5.35
C ASP A 294 24.51 -5.63 4.04
N VAL A 295 25.28 -6.72 3.98
CA VAL A 295 25.41 -7.56 2.79
C VAL A 295 24.34 -8.64 2.77
N GLY A 296 23.90 -9.00 1.56
CA GLY A 296 22.85 -9.99 1.38
C GLY A 296 23.28 -11.21 0.60
N THR A 297 22.58 -12.33 0.83
CA THR A 297 22.75 -13.54 0.02
C THR A 297 21.50 -14.43 0.00
N PHE A 298 21.59 -15.56 -0.71
CA PHE A 298 20.55 -16.56 -0.80
C PHE A 298 21.05 -17.96 -0.41
N ASP A 299 20.17 -18.77 0.15
CA ASP A 299 20.23 -20.24 0.11
C ASP A 299 19.12 -20.74 -0.84
N PRO A 300 19.44 -21.02 -2.12
CA PRO A 300 18.45 -21.48 -3.09
C PRO A 300 17.83 -22.83 -2.76
N GLY A 301 18.45 -23.64 -1.88
CA GLY A 301 17.90 -24.94 -1.47
C GLY A 301 16.79 -24.83 -0.44
N LEU A 302 16.68 -23.68 0.23
CA LEU A 302 15.68 -23.39 1.26
C LEU A 302 14.74 -22.25 0.86
N ASP A 303 14.93 -21.67 -0.32
CA ASP A 303 14.18 -20.50 -0.78
C ASP A 303 14.29 -19.33 0.23
N LEU A 304 15.48 -19.17 0.81
CA LEU A 304 15.78 -18.21 1.85
C LEU A 304 16.68 -17.11 1.30
N ALA A 305 16.21 -15.87 1.32
CA ALA A 305 17.06 -14.69 1.22
C ALA A 305 17.42 -14.19 2.62
N PHE A 306 18.62 -13.67 2.83
CA PHE A 306 18.96 -13.05 4.10
C PHE A 306 20.05 -11.99 3.98
N ILE A 307 19.98 -10.98 4.85
CA ILE A 307 20.94 -9.90 5.00
C ILE A 307 21.59 -9.99 6.39
N TYR A 308 22.83 -9.55 6.49
CA TYR A 308 23.61 -9.53 7.71
C TYR A 308 24.74 -8.49 7.64
N ASP A 309 25.20 -8.05 8.81
CA ASP A 309 26.38 -7.20 8.98
C ASP A 309 27.65 -8.00 8.65
N ALA A 310 28.41 -7.55 7.63
CA ALA A 310 29.47 -8.36 7.02
C ALA A 310 30.62 -8.71 7.98
N ASP A 311 30.90 -7.88 8.98
CA ASP A 311 31.97 -8.11 9.96
C ASP A 311 31.49 -8.60 11.33
N PHE A 312 30.17 -8.69 11.50
CA PHE A 312 29.47 -9.07 12.72
C PHE A 312 29.89 -8.23 13.93
N SER A 313 30.11 -6.92 13.74
CA SER A 313 30.66 -6.03 14.76
C SER A 313 30.12 -4.60 14.72
N ASP A 314 28.90 -4.37 15.25
CA ASP A 314 28.32 -3.03 15.40
C ASP A 314 27.97 -2.67 16.86
N VAL A 315 28.67 -1.68 17.41
CA VAL A 315 28.50 -1.23 18.81
C VAL A 315 27.12 -0.63 19.13
N GLN A 316 26.36 -0.20 18.14
CA GLN A 316 25.03 0.39 18.29
C GLN A 316 24.01 -0.68 18.69
N LEU A 317 24.27 -1.95 18.36
CA LEU A 317 23.44 -3.11 18.71
C LEU A 317 23.61 -3.60 20.15
N GLY A 318 24.44 -2.92 20.96
CA GLY A 318 24.54 -3.16 22.41
C GLY A 318 24.98 -4.58 22.76
N ASP A 319 24.13 -5.35 23.43
CA ASP A 319 24.46 -6.72 23.87
C ASP A 319 24.70 -7.70 22.70
N PHE A 320 24.31 -7.32 21.47
CA PHE A 320 24.54 -8.06 20.23
C PHE A 320 25.68 -7.50 19.38
N ALA A 321 26.42 -6.52 19.90
CA ALA A 321 27.44 -5.82 19.12
C ALA A 321 28.52 -6.72 18.52
N GLU A 322 28.76 -7.91 19.09
CA GLU A 322 29.74 -8.88 18.60
C GLU A 322 29.07 -10.15 18.01
N ARG A 323 27.76 -10.09 17.76
CA ARG A 323 26.96 -11.18 17.15
C ARG A 323 25.63 -10.65 16.60
N PRO A 324 25.64 -9.62 15.72
CA PRO A 324 24.42 -9.14 15.11
C PRO A 324 23.69 -10.31 14.44
N ALA A 325 22.37 -10.36 14.65
CA ALA A 325 21.52 -11.37 14.03
C ALA A 325 21.50 -11.23 12.50
N LEU A 326 21.25 -12.34 11.82
CA LEU A 326 20.93 -12.37 10.41
C LEU A 326 19.41 -12.20 10.24
N VAL A 327 19.00 -11.49 9.20
CA VAL A 327 17.60 -11.19 8.89
C VAL A 327 17.22 -11.87 7.59
N GLY A 328 16.35 -12.86 7.67
CA GLY A 328 15.90 -13.67 6.55
C GLY A 328 14.47 -13.39 6.10
N LEU A 329 14.23 -13.59 4.81
CA LEU A 329 12.95 -13.55 4.14
C LEU A 329 12.76 -14.85 3.35
N ALA A 330 11.64 -15.52 3.57
CA ALA A 330 11.27 -16.71 2.83
C ALA A 330 9.76 -16.76 2.58
N THR A 331 9.35 -17.19 1.39
CA THR A 331 7.93 -17.38 1.06
C THR A 331 7.48 -18.80 1.39
N VAL A 332 6.45 -18.90 2.22
CA VAL A 332 5.96 -20.18 2.77
C VAL A 332 4.76 -20.70 1.97
N GLU A 333 3.90 -19.79 1.51
CA GLU A 333 2.83 -20.09 0.56
C GLU A 333 2.91 -19.09 -0.59
N PRO A 334 3.49 -19.49 -1.74
CA PRO A 334 3.58 -18.61 -2.90
C PRO A 334 2.21 -18.39 -3.55
N PRO A 335 2.04 -17.30 -4.30
CA PRO A 335 0.78 -17.01 -4.96
C PRO A 335 0.41 -18.09 -5.98
N ALA A 336 -0.83 -18.56 -5.90
CA ALA A 336 -1.33 -19.60 -6.79
C ALA A 336 -1.24 -19.17 -8.26
N GLY A 337 -0.71 -20.06 -9.10
CA GLY A 337 -0.56 -19.82 -10.54
C GLY A 337 0.75 -19.13 -10.94
N ALA A 338 1.57 -18.67 -9.99
CA ALA A 338 2.93 -18.22 -10.31
C ALA A 338 3.75 -19.40 -10.85
N THR A 339 4.54 -19.14 -11.89
CA THR A 339 5.36 -20.18 -12.55
C THR A 339 6.86 -19.93 -12.44
N ARG A 340 7.24 -18.76 -11.92
CA ARG A 340 8.62 -18.35 -11.67
C ARG A 340 8.70 -17.67 -10.30
N ARG A 341 9.82 -17.94 -9.63
CA ARG A 341 10.35 -17.15 -8.52
C ARG A 341 11.59 -16.40 -9.01
N THR A 342 11.77 -15.18 -8.52
CA THR A 342 12.99 -14.40 -8.71
C THR A 342 13.49 -13.94 -7.35
N LEU A 343 14.72 -14.32 -7.01
CA LEU A 343 15.44 -13.82 -5.83
C LEU A 343 16.39 -12.71 -6.26
N THR A 344 16.20 -11.49 -5.77
CA THR A 344 16.99 -10.33 -6.19
C THR A 344 17.53 -9.56 -4.99
N LEU A 345 18.84 -9.31 -5.02
CA LEU A 345 19.55 -8.36 -4.17
C LEU A 345 19.88 -7.13 -4.99
N TRP A 346 19.84 -5.94 -4.40
CA TRP A 346 20.39 -4.73 -5.02
C TRP A 346 20.88 -3.76 -3.96
N ARG A 347 21.82 -2.89 -4.32
CA ARG A 347 22.32 -1.86 -3.41
C ARG A 347 21.29 -0.75 -3.32
N VAL A 348 21.15 -0.13 -2.15
CA VAL A 348 20.30 1.08 -1.98
C VAL A 348 20.67 2.18 -2.97
N THR A 349 21.94 2.33 -3.33
CA THR A 349 22.38 3.31 -4.35
C THR A 349 21.95 2.99 -5.78
N ASP A 350 21.59 1.73 -6.04
CA ASP A 350 21.04 1.26 -7.32
C ASP A 350 19.51 1.26 -7.34
N ASP A 351 18.89 1.84 -6.30
CA ASP A 351 17.48 2.15 -6.33
C ASP A 351 17.11 2.82 -7.63
N TRP A 352 15.90 2.52 -8.08
CA TRP A 352 15.44 2.94 -9.38
C TRP A 352 14.99 4.40 -9.38
N ASP A 353 15.82 5.30 -8.85
CA ASP A 353 15.52 6.70 -8.64
C ASP A 353 15.71 7.61 -9.90
N GLY A 354 15.57 7.06 -11.13
CA GLY A 354 15.93 7.68 -12.43
C GLY A 354 14.82 8.15 -13.41
N GLU A 355 14.93 8.01 -14.75
CA GLU A 355 13.90 8.49 -15.71
C GLU A 355 12.98 7.37 -16.28
N ASP A 356 13.39 6.09 -16.22
CA ASP A 356 12.64 4.92 -16.74
C ASP A 356 12.46 3.83 -15.66
N ARG A 357 11.63 4.12 -14.65
CA ARG A 357 11.64 3.39 -13.36
C ARG A 357 10.68 2.22 -13.27
N GLN A 358 9.49 2.33 -13.89
CA GLN A 358 8.49 1.26 -13.81
C GLN A 358 8.87 0.07 -14.69
N ASP A 359 9.44 0.31 -15.89
CA ASP A 359 9.99 -0.78 -16.73
C ASP A 359 11.17 -1.47 -16.04
N PHE A 360 12.10 -0.72 -15.44
CA PHE A 360 13.20 -1.32 -14.70
C PHE A 360 12.75 -2.10 -13.46
N ALA A 361 11.87 -1.54 -12.62
CA ALA A 361 11.33 -2.24 -11.45
C ALA A 361 10.59 -3.54 -11.84
N TRP A 362 9.78 -3.51 -12.91
CA TRP A 362 9.16 -4.73 -13.44
C TRP A 362 10.20 -5.75 -13.88
N ARG A 363 11.25 -5.34 -14.60
CA ARG A 363 12.33 -6.25 -15.03
C ARG A 363 13.13 -6.81 -13.87
N LEU A 364 13.33 -6.02 -12.82
CA LEU A 364 14.01 -6.42 -11.59
C LEU A 364 13.21 -7.50 -10.84
N LEU A 365 11.91 -7.30 -10.62
CA LEU A 365 11.04 -8.33 -10.02
C LEU A 365 10.87 -9.55 -10.93
N ALA A 366 10.84 -9.34 -12.24
CA ALA A 366 10.71 -10.41 -13.21
C ALA A 366 12.00 -11.22 -13.41
N GLY A 367 13.16 -10.75 -12.94
CA GLY A 367 14.47 -11.35 -13.22
C GLY A 367 14.77 -11.37 -14.71
N ARG A 368 14.62 -10.21 -15.35
CA ARG A 368 14.75 -9.97 -16.80
C ARG A 368 15.48 -8.65 -17.07
N LEU A 369 16.61 -8.46 -16.40
CA LEU A 369 17.43 -7.25 -16.57
C LEU A 369 18.01 -7.18 -18.00
N ARG A 370 18.33 -5.97 -18.45
CA ARG A 370 18.85 -5.69 -19.79
C ARG A 370 20.23 -5.08 -19.67
N SER A 371 21.02 -5.22 -20.74
CA SER A 371 22.29 -4.48 -20.84
C SER A 371 22.04 -2.98 -20.77
N GLY A 372 22.70 -2.31 -19.82
CA GLY A 372 22.55 -0.86 -19.57
C GLY A 372 21.75 -0.53 -18.31
N ASP A 373 21.14 -1.52 -17.66
CA ASP A 373 20.61 -1.35 -16.30
C ASP A 373 21.71 -1.06 -15.27
N PRO A 374 21.37 -0.46 -14.11
CA PRO A 374 22.31 -0.25 -13.00
C PRO A 374 22.96 -1.54 -12.48
N ILE A 375 22.21 -2.64 -12.54
CA ILE A 375 22.62 -3.99 -12.11
C ILE A 375 22.38 -5.01 -13.23
N GLY A 376 23.02 -6.19 -13.14
CA GLY A 376 22.95 -7.22 -14.17
C GLY A 376 22.41 -8.55 -13.66
N ASP A 377 21.79 -9.34 -14.54
CA ASP A 377 21.27 -10.65 -14.17
C ASP A 377 22.39 -11.61 -13.73
N HIS A 378 22.10 -12.40 -12.70
CA HIS A 378 22.90 -13.54 -12.30
C HIS A 378 22.72 -14.69 -13.30
N PRO A 379 23.75 -15.53 -13.57
CA PRO A 379 23.63 -16.63 -14.53
C PRO A 379 22.60 -17.71 -14.16
N SER A 380 22.27 -17.84 -12.87
CA SER A 380 21.24 -18.77 -12.38
C SER A 380 19.84 -18.22 -12.68
N PRO A 381 18.93 -19.00 -13.29
CA PRO A 381 17.60 -18.51 -13.70
C PRO A 381 16.68 -18.10 -12.54
N ASP A 382 16.95 -18.61 -11.34
CA ASP A 382 16.15 -18.37 -10.13
C ASP A 382 16.65 -17.16 -9.32
N ILE A 383 17.79 -16.58 -9.73
CA ILE A 383 18.42 -15.43 -9.09
C ILE A 383 18.42 -14.29 -10.09
N GLY A 384 17.74 -13.19 -9.75
CA GLY A 384 17.73 -11.95 -10.53
C GLY A 384 19.10 -11.30 -10.46
N HIS A 385 19.45 -10.67 -9.34
CA HIS A 385 20.79 -10.10 -9.11
C HIS A 385 21.35 -10.56 -7.76
N ALA A 386 22.67 -10.73 -7.73
CA ALA A 386 23.47 -10.97 -6.54
C ALA A 386 24.86 -10.39 -6.78
N SER A 387 25.51 -9.92 -5.71
CA SER A 387 26.87 -9.40 -5.75
C SER A 387 27.58 -9.70 -4.42
N ASP A 388 28.89 -9.52 -4.41
CA ASP A 388 29.80 -9.87 -3.31
C ASP A 388 30.58 -8.64 -2.80
N ASP A 389 30.14 -7.42 -3.16
CA ASP A 389 30.70 -6.16 -2.66
C ASP A 389 30.04 -5.75 -1.33
N LEU A 390 30.80 -5.00 -0.52
CA LEU A 390 30.31 -4.41 0.73
C LEU A 390 29.54 -3.14 0.41
N ALA A 391 28.23 -3.19 0.62
CA ALA A 391 27.31 -2.09 0.45
C ALA A 391 26.05 -2.36 1.28
N ASP A 392 25.18 -1.37 1.31
CA ASP A 392 23.84 -1.45 1.87
C ASP A 392 22.90 -2.17 0.89
N TYR A 393 22.42 -3.36 1.24
CA TYR A 393 21.59 -4.20 0.37
C TYR A 393 20.14 -4.29 0.78
N ARG A 394 19.31 -4.43 -0.26
CA ARG A 394 17.92 -4.86 -0.15
C ARG A 394 17.71 -6.20 -0.79
N ILE A 395 16.79 -6.96 -0.22
CA ILE A 395 16.34 -8.24 -0.76
C ILE A 395 14.92 -8.15 -1.25
N THR A 396 14.60 -8.91 -2.30
CA THR A 396 13.22 -9.29 -2.59
C THR A 396 13.13 -10.72 -3.12
N GLU A 397 12.04 -11.38 -2.74
CA GLU A 397 11.59 -12.63 -3.35
C GLU A 397 10.27 -12.37 -4.06
N ALA A 398 10.30 -12.42 -5.40
CA ALA A 398 9.16 -12.10 -6.25
C ALA A 398 8.64 -13.33 -7.02
N TYR A 399 7.32 -13.39 -7.21
CA TYR A 399 6.60 -14.46 -7.87
C TYR A 399 5.77 -13.93 -9.03
N GLY A 400 5.84 -14.62 -10.16
CA GLY A 400 5.09 -14.30 -11.36
C GLY A 400 5.42 -15.24 -12.51
N PRO A 401 5.11 -14.89 -13.76
CA PRO A 401 4.06 -13.94 -14.11
C PRO A 401 2.70 -14.45 -13.63
N LEU A 402 1.88 -13.55 -13.12
CA LEU A 402 0.49 -13.76 -12.69
C LEU A 402 -0.46 -12.94 -13.59
N GLN A 403 -1.75 -13.22 -13.47
CA GLN A 403 -2.82 -12.42 -14.04
C GLN A 403 -3.82 -12.10 -12.93
N LEU A 404 -4.27 -10.85 -12.86
CA LEU A 404 -5.21 -10.40 -11.83
C LEU A 404 -6.26 -9.48 -12.49
N ALA A 405 -7.41 -10.05 -12.86
CA ALA A 405 -8.51 -9.29 -13.47
C ALA A 405 -9.29 -8.50 -12.40
N PRO A 406 -10.12 -7.52 -12.79
CA PRO A 406 -10.96 -6.79 -11.84
C PRO A 406 -11.80 -7.74 -10.97
N GLY A 407 -11.82 -7.49 -9.67
CA GLY A 407 -12.46 -8.33 -8.65
C GLY A 407 -11.63 -9.55 -8.21
N ASP A 408 -10.65 -10.02 -8.99
CA ASP A 408 -9.82 -11.17 -8.63
C ASP A 408 -8.96 -10.87 -7.42
N THR A 409 -8.58 -11.93 -6.71
CA THR A 409 -7.73 -11.89 -5.53
C THR A 409 -6.61 -12.93 -5.64
N ILE A 410 -5.41 -12.54 -5.23
CA ILE A 410 -4.26 -13.42 -5.02
C ILE A 410 -3.86 -13.37 -3.55
N GLU A 411 -3.43 -14.50 -3.00
CA GLU A 411 -2.91 -14.62 -1.64
C GLU A 411 -1.46 -15.10 -1.67
N MET A 412 -0.63 -14.61 -0.76
CA MET A 412 0.76 -15.02 -0.55
C MET A 412 1.09 -14.95 0.93
N THR A 413 1.80 -15.95 1.46
CA THR A 413 2.30 -15.91 2.84
C THR A 413 3.81 -15.93 2.83
N VAL A 414 4.42 -14.90 3.41
CA VAL A 414 5.88 -14.83 3.64
C VAL A 414 6.19 -14.99 5.12
N ALA A 415 7.45 -15.31 5.40
CA ALA A 415 8.01 -15.32 6.73
C ALA A 415 9.23 -14.41 6.80
N LEU A 416 9.27 -13.57 7.84
CA LEU A 416 10.49 -12.92 8.29
C LEU A 416 11.07 -13.78 9.40
N VAL A 417 12.34 -14.14 9.27
CA VAL A 417 13.06 -15.00 10.22
C VAL A 417 14.31 -14.29 10.71
N LEU A 418 14.59 -14.36 12.00
CA LEU A 418 15.82 -13.86 12.58
C LEU A 418 16.57 -15.01 13.25
N ALA A 419 17.89 -14.93 13.31
CA ALA A 419 18.69 -15.84 14.12
C ALA A 419 20.07 -15.24 14.41
N GLU A 420 20.63 -15.54 15.59
CA GLU A 420 22.03 -15.23 15.88
C GLU A 420 22.98 -16.05 14.97
N PRO A 421 24.16 -15.50 14.65
CA PRO A 421 25.19 -16.23 13.94
C PRO A 421 25.75 -17.37 14.81
N VAL A 422 26.04 -18.53 14.20
CA VAL A 422 26.50 -19.71 14.94
C VAL A 422 27.88 -19.47 15.56
N ALA A 423 27.97 -19.59 16.89
CA ALA A 423 29.21 -19.37 17.62
C ALA A 423 30.37 -20.22 17.09
N GLY A 424 31.52 -19.59 16.87
CA GLY A 424 32.75 -20.24 16.39
C GLY A 424 32.85 -20.42 14.88
N THR A 425 31.87 -19.95 14.11
CA THR A 425 31.90 -19.96 12.63
C THR A 425 32.31 -18.61 12.02
N PHE A 426 32.31 -17.55 12.82
CA PHE A 426 32.75 -16.20 12.46
C PHE A 426 33.65 -15.62 13.56
N THR A 427 34.24 -14.45 13.31
CA THR A 427 35.01 -13.69 14.31
C THR A 427 34.57 -12.22 14.20
N PRO A 428 34.07 -11.60 15.28
CA PRO A 428 33.65 -10.19 15.24
C PRO A 428 34.76 -9.26 14.75
N GLY A 429 34.42 -8.37 13.83
CA GLY A 429 35.33 -7.45 13.13
C GLY A 429 36.13 -8.09 11.99
N ALA A 430 35.87 -9.37 11.66
CA ALA A 430 36.44 -10.03 10.50
C ALA A 430 35.36 -10.31 9.47
N LEU A 431 35.59 -9.81 8.25
CA LEU A 431 34.62 -9.92 7.15
C LEU A 431 34.30 -11.38 6.79
N VAL A 432 33.00 -11.65 6.66
CA VAL A 432 32.43 -12.85 6.06
C VAL A 432 31.68 -12.42 4.80
N LEU A 433 32.33 -12.58 3.65
CA LEU A 433 31.73 -12.21 2.37
C LEU A 433 30.58 -13.16 1.98
N PRO A 434 29.51 -12.64 1.34
CA PRO A 434 28.40 -13.43 0.85
C PRO A 434 28.83 -14.58 -0.05
N GLY A 435 29.72 -14.34 -1.01
CA GLY A 435 30.07 -15.23 -2.11
C GLY A 435 28.92 -15.48 -3.11
N ASP A 436 29.21 -16.19 -4.19
CA ASP A 436 28.22 -16.55 -5.22
C ASP A 436 27.12 -17.45 -4.64
N PRO A 437 25.83 -17.05 -4.68
CA PRO A 437 24.71 -17.84 -4.14
C PRO A 437 24.63 -19.31 -4.59
N THR A 438 25.21 -19.64 -5.75
CA THR A 438 25.21 -21.00 -6.29
C THR A 438 26.33 -21.89 -5.75
N ASP A 439 27.29 -21.32 -5.02
CA ASP A 439 28.33 -22.06 -4.31
C ASP A 439 27.80 -22.53 -2.94
N PRO A 440 27.65 -23.85 -2.72
CA PRO A 440 27.16 -24.40 -1.46
C PRO A 440 28.24 -24.45 -0.36
N ASP A 441 29.50 -24.18 -0.67
CA ASP A 441 30.63 -24.30 0.28
C ASP A 441 31.02 -22.96 0.94
N ARG A 442 30.22 -21.91 0.71
CA ARG A 442 30.48 -20.57 1.26
C ARG A 442 30.39 -20.55 2.78
N ALA A 443 31.32 -19.83 3.41
CA ALA A 443 31.42 -19.75 4.87
C ALA A 443 30.14 -19.23 5.54
N ILE A 444 29.47 -18.26 4.90
CA ILE A 444 28.23 -17.67 5.41
C ILE A 444 27.12 -18.68 5.69
N LEU A 445 27.06 -19.80 4.94
CA LEU A 445 26.04 -20.84 5.17
C LEU A 445 26.24 -21.62 6.47
N ASN A 446 27.46 -21.64 7.02
CA ASN A 446 27.75 -22.19 8.34
C ASN A 446 27.42 -21.17 9.45
N VAL A 447 27.69 -19.89 9.19
CA VAL A 447 27.33 -18.79 10.10
C VAL A 447 25.82 -18.70 10.27
N ALA A 448 25.08 -18.85 9.17
CA ALA A 448 23.63 -18.80 9.12
C ALA A 448 22.94 -20.14 9.45
N ALA A 449 23.63 -21.15 10.00
CA ALA A 449 23.05 -22.50 10.09
C ALA A 449 21.78 -22.58 10.96
N ASP A 450 21.68 -21.76 12.01
CA ASP A 450 20.47 -21.69 12.85
C ASP A 450 19.31 -21.01 12.09
N LEU A 451 19.58 -19.91 11.36
CA LEU A 451 18.60 -19.26 10.47
C LEU A 451 18.06 -20.25 9.43
N ARG A 452 18.96 -21.04 8.82
CA ARG A 452 18.63 -22.05 7.81
C ARG A 452 17.80 -23.19 8.38
N ALA A 453 18.13 -23.65 9.59
CA ALA A 453 17.33 -24.66 10.30
C ALA A 453 15.90 -24.14 10.56
N LEU A 454 15.78 -22.89 11.00
CA LEU A 454 14.49 -22.24 11.22
C LEU A 454 13.69 -22.11 9.92
N ALA A 455 14.33 -21.67 8.83
CA ALA A 455 13.72 -21.57 7.51
C ALA A 455 13.16 -22.91 7.01
N ALA A 456 13.89 -24.01 7.23
CA ALA A 456 13.45 -25.35 6.86
C ALA A 456 12.18 -25.81 7.62
N ASP A 457 11.95 -25.30 8.82
CA ASP A 457 10.79 -25.64 9.66
C ASP A 457 9.58 -24.73 9.40
N LEU A 458 9.71 -23.66 8.60
CA LEU A 458 8.64 -22.69 8.33
C LEU A 458 7.33 -23.32 7.83
N PRO A 459 7.31 -24.30 6.90
CA PRO A 459 6.06 -24.92 6.47
C PRO A 459 5.34 -25.65 7.61
N VAL A 460 6.08 -26.27 8.53
CA VAL A 460 5.53 -26.97 9.69
C VAL A 460 4.99 -25.98 10.71
N LEU A 461 5.73 -24.90 10.96
CA LEU A 461 5.30 -23.81 11.83
C LEU A 461 4.02 -23.14 11.28
N TRP A 462 4.02 -22.78 10.00
CA TRP A 462 2.84 -22.17 9.37
C TRP A 462 1.62 -23.08 9.40
N ALA A 463 1.76 -24.37 9.07
CA ALA A 463 0.66 -25.33 9.15
C ALA A 463 0.05 -25.43 10.57
N ARG A 464 0.85 -25.15 11.60
CA ARG A 464 0.42 -25.16 13.00
C ARG A 464 -0.26 -23.85 13.44
N TYR A 465 0.20 -22.70 12.95
CA TYR A 465 -0.21 -21.38 13.45
C TYR A 465 -1.08 -20.57 12.50
N ARG A 466 -1.27 -21.02 11.25
CA ARG A 466 -2.10 -20.32 10.28
C ARG A 466 -3.53 -20.08 10.80
N PRO A 467 -4.16 -18.95 10.42
CA PRO A 467 -5.46 -18.49 10.92
C PRO A 467 -6.65 -19.46 10.91
#